data_AF-A0A316F158-F1
#
_entry.id   AF-A0A316F158-F1
#
_cell.length_a   1.000
_cell.length_b   1.000
_cell.length_c   1.000
_cell.angle_alpha   90.00
_cell.angle_beta   90.00
_cell.angle_gamma   90.00
#
_symmetry.space_group_name_H-M   'P 1'
#
loop_
_entity.id
_entity.type
_entity.pdbx_description
1 polymer ?
#
loop_
_entity_poly.entity_id
_entity_poly.type
_entity_poly.pdbx_seq_one_letter_code
_entity_poly.pdbx_strand_id
1 'polypeptide(L)' 'MVFEQYLEQKNIDSEKFLWENPENFQELKIIFNQVSPESFTAQKKFLINKLRRKYQLKIY' A
#
# COMPACT_ATOMS: atom_id res chain seq x y z
N MET A 1 -1.09 11.14 -7.29
CA MET A 1 -0.19 10.07 -6.81
C MET A 1 -0.87 8.75 -7.07
N VAL A 2 -0.19 7.79 -7.69
CA VAL A 2 -0.76 6.45 -7.92
C VAL A 2 -0.55 5.59 -6.66
N PHE A 3 -1.46 4.65 -6.38
CA PHE A 3 -1.38 3.77 -5.21
C PHE A 3 -0.05 3.00 -5.14
N GLU A 4 0.47 2.55 -6.29
CA GLU A 4 1.78 1.88 -6.40
C GLU A 4 2.93 2.75 -5.89
N GLN A 5 3.03 3.99 -6.39
CA GLN A 5 4.02 4.96 -5.89
C GLN A 5 3.84 5.27 -4.40
N TYR A 6 2.60 5.30 -3.93
CA TYR A 6 2.31 5.50 -2.51
C TYR A 6 2.88 4.36 -1.66
N LEU A 7 2.69 3.11 -2.09
CA LEU A 7 3.22 1.94 -1.39
C LEU A 7 4.75 1.96 -1.36
N GLU A 8 5.40 2.24 -2.50
CA GLU A 8 6.85 2.31 -2.59
C GLU A 8 7.42 3.39 -1.65
N GLN A 9 6.81 4.58 -1.59
CA GLN A 9 7.17 5.62 -0.62
C GLN A 9 7.03 5.19 0.84
N LYS A 10 6.14 4.23 1.13
CA LYS A 10 5.99 3.64 2.46
C LYS A 10 6.93 2.45 2.71
N ASN A 11 7.91 2.22 1.83
CA ASN A 11 8.78 1.03 1.82
C ASN A 11 7.99 -0.27 1.69
N ILE A 12 6.91 -0.25 0.90
CA ILE A 12 6.08 -1.41 0.60
C ILE A 12 6.28 -1.77 -0.88
N ASP A 13 6.63 -3.01 -1.13
CA ASP A 13 6.72 -3.62 -2.45
C ASP A 13 5.31 -3.81 -3.03
N SER A 14 4.97 -2.95 -3.99
CA SER A 14 3.64 -2.92 -4.62
C SER A 14 3.41 -4.15 -5.49
N GLU A 15 4.44 -4.63 -6.19
CA GLU A 15 4.39 -5.83 -7.02
C GLU A 15 4.15 -7.07 -6.16
N LYS A 16 4.96 -7.26 -5.11
CA LYS A 16 4.82 -8.40 -4.20
C LYS A 16 3.45 -8.41 -3.51
N PHE A 17 2.94 -7.23 -3.15
CA PHE A 17 1.61 -7.12 -2.55
C PHE A 17 0.51 -7.48 -3.55
N LEU A 18 0.61 -7.01 -4.80
CA LEU A 18 -0.33 -7.33 -5.87
C LEU A 18 -0.34 -8.82 -6.19
N TRP A 19 0.83 -9.45 -6.29
CA TRP A 19 0.96 -10.88 -6.60
C TRP A 19 0.40 -11.79 -5.50
N GLU A 20 0.66 -11.45 -4.24
CA GLU A 20 0.22 -12.29 -3.12
C GLU A 20 -1.26 -12.07 -2.77
N ASN A 21 -1.77 -10.83 -2.89
CA ASN A 21 -3.13 -10.46 -2.49
C ASN A 21 -3.75 -9.42 -3.45
N PRO A 22 -4.08 -9.82 -4.69
CA PRO A 22 -4.60 -8.90 -5.71
C PRO A 22 -5.97 -8.30 -5.36
N GLU A 23 -6.85 -9.06 -4.70
CA GLU A 23 -8.17 -8.57 -4.26
C GLU A 23 -8.03 -7.42 -3.25
N ASN A 24 -7.21 -7.65 -2.22
CA ASN A 24 -6.96 -6.68 -1.16
C ASN A 24 -6.23 -5.43 -1.72
N PHE A 25 -5.35 -5.62 -2.71
CA PHE A 25 -4.72 -4.53 -3.42
C PHE A 25 -5.74 -3.66 -4.17
N GLN A 26 -6.67 -4.29 -4.91
CA GLN A 26 -7.72 -3.56 -5.63
C GLN A 26 -8.64 -2.80 -4.67
N GLU A 27 -9.10 -3.43 -3.58
CA GLU A 27 -9.94 -2.75 -2.58
C GLU A 27 -9.23 -1.53 -1.99
N LEU A 28 -7.96 -1.68 -1.58
CA LEU A 28 -7.19 -0.56 -1.05
C LEU A 28 -6.94 0.51 -2.11
N LYS A 29 -6.72 0.15 -3.37
CA LYS A 29 -6.57 1.10 -4.49
C LYS A 29 -7.85 1.89 -4.73
N ILE A 30 -9.03 1.25 -4.65
CA ILE A 30 -10.32 1.93 -4.75
C ILE A 30 -10.49 2.93 -3.61
N ILE A 31 -10.25 2.51 -2.37
CA ILE A 31 -10.34 3.39 -1.19
C ILE A 31 -9.34 4.54 -1.30
N PHE A 32 -8.11 4.25 -1.71
CA PHE A 32 -7.05 5.26 -1.90
C PHE A 32 -7.41 6.30 -2.97
N ASN A 33 -8.17 5.92 -4.01
CA ASN A 33 -8.65 6.86 -5.01
C ASN A 33 -9.81 7.75 -4.50
N GLN A 34 -10.52 7.31 -3.46
CA GLN A 34 -11.63 8.07 -2.87
C GLN A 34 -11.19 9.08 -1.81
N VAL A 35 -9.97 8.94 -1.27
CA VAL A 35 -9.47 9.81 -0.18
C VAL A 35 -8.05 10.29 -0.45
N SER A 36 -7.63 11.38 0.20
CA SER A 36 -6.25 11.86 0.11
C SER A 36 -5.25 10.85 0.71
N PRO A 37 -4.00 10.79 0.22
CA PRO A 37 -2.98 9.85 0.72
C PRO A 37 -2.73 9.96 2.22
N GLU A 38 -2.81 11.18 2.78
CA GLU A 38 -2.67 11.44 4.22
C GLU A 38 -3.83 10.84 5.02
N SER A 39 -5.07 11.06 4.57
CA SER A 39 -6.27 10.48 5.18
C SER A 39 -6.26 8.96 5.10
N PHE A 40 -5.85 8.39 3.96
CA PHE A 40 -5.65 6.95 3.82
C PHE A 40 -4.62 6.42 4.82
N THR A 41 -3.48 7.11 4.93
CA THR A 41 -2.41 6.73 5.87
C THR A 41 -2.90 6.77 7.30
N ALA A 42 -3.66 7.79 7.69
CA ALA A 42 -4.19 7.93 9.04
C ALA A 42 -5.19 6.81 9.36
N GLN A 43 -6.15 6.53 8.47
CA GLN A 43 -7.18 5.50 8.65
C GLN A 43 -6.60 4.08 8.63
N LYS A 44 -5.60 3.83 7.78
CA LYS A 44 -5.02 2.51 7.55
C LYS A 44 -3.61 2.36 8.13
N LYS A 45 -3.20 3.22 9.08
CA LYS A 45 -1.84 3.26 9.66
C LYS A 45 -1.35 1.90 10.14
N PHE A 46 -2.21 1.16 10.86
CA PHE A 46 -1.89 -0.17 11.37
C PHE A 46 -1.74 -1.20 10.25
N LEU A 47 -2.59 -1.12 9.22
CA LEU A 47 -2.54 -2.00 8.05
C LEU A 47 -1.25 -1.75 7.27
N ILE A 48 -0.92 -0.49 6.98
CA ILE A 48 0.31 -0.09 6.29
C ILE A 48 1.54 -0.58 7.06
N ASN A 49 1.54 -0.47 8.39
CA ASN A 49 2.64 -0.99 9.21
C ASN A 49 2.77 -2.53 9.18
N LYS A 50 1.68 -3.27 8.94
CA LYS A 50 1.72 -4.72 8.71
C LYS A 50 2.23 -5.03 7.30
N LEU A 51 1.69 -4.34 6.29
CA LEU A 51 2.12 -4.46 4.89
C LEU A 51 3.61 -4.15 4.74
N ARG A 52 4.12 -3.10 5.40
CA ARG A 52 5.55 -2.74 5.38
C ARG A 52 6.46 -3.81 5.98
N ARG A 53 6.00 -4.54 7.00
CA ARG A 53 6.77 -5.65 7.58
C ARG A 53 6.71 -6.91 6.72
N LYS A 54 5.60 -7.12 6.00
CA LYS A 54 5.36 -8.33 5.19
C LYS A 54 5.94 -8.21 3.77
N TYR A 55 5.70 -7.07 3.13
CA TYR A 55 6.10 -6.73 1.77
C TYR A 55 7.12 -5.59 1.81
N GLN A 56 8.16 -5.72 2.63
CA GLN A 56 9.20 -4.71 2.70
C GLN A 56 9.86 -4.57 1.31
N LEU A 57 9.86 -3.34 0.77
CA LEU A 57 10.56 -3.04 -0.47
C LEU A 57 12.05 -3.29 -0.28
N LYS A 58 12.60 -4.30 -0.96
CA LYS A 58 14.03 -4.56 -0.97
C LYS A 58 14.63 -3.80 -2.14
N ILE A 59 15.26 -2.67 -1.83
CA ILE A 59 16.10 -1.96 -2.78
C ILE A 59 17.42 -2.73 -2.80
N TYR A 60 17.69 -3.44 -3.89
CA TYR A 60 18.96 -4.13 -4.15
C TYR A 60 19.93 -3.21 -4.88
#